data_AF-A0A0U1HU04-F1
#
_entry.id   AF-A0A0U1HU04-F1
#
_cell.length_a   1.000
_cell.length_b   1.000
_cell.length_c   1.000
_cell.angle_alpha   90.00
_cell.angle_beta   90.00
_cell.angle_gamma   90.00
#
_symmetry.space_group_name_H-M   'P 1'
#
loop_
_entity.id
_entity.type
_entity.pdbx_description
1 polymer ?
#
loop_
_entity_poly.entity_id
_entity_poly.type
_entity_poly.pdbx_seq_one_letter_code
_entity_poly.pdbx_strand_id
1 'polypeptide(L)'
;MKIKTFENTATEFFYVLSMKIYVEAVSDTEESYSVFCDRAMNIPFMDAFFSEIISLIEKNFNHYVKRYGADEKLADVDFKAVKRALFETHTEALEINEC
;
A
#
# COMPACT_ATOMS: atom_id res chain seq x y z
N MET A 1 -4.44 6.02 -13.76
CA MET A 1 -4.22 4.88 -12.86
C MET A 1 -4.84 3.65 -13.50
N LYS A 2 -4.05 2.68 -13.97
CA LYS A 2 -4.62 1.39 -14.43
C LYS A 2 -5.19 0.70 -13.20
N ILE A 3 -6.44 0.24 -13.27
CA ILE A 3 -7.04 -0.54 -12.18
C ILE A 3 -6.28 -1.87 -12.14
N LYS A 4 -5.58 -2.14 -11.03
CA LYS A 4 -4.96 -3.45 -10.82
C LYS A 4 -6.05 -4.44 -10.53
N THR A 5 -6.25 -5.37 -11.46
CA THR A 5 -7.17 -6.49 -11.25
C THR A 5 -6.48 -7.55 -10.41
N PHE A 6 -6.94 -7.72 -9.18
CA PHE A 6 -6.56 -8.85 -8.33
C PHE A 6 -7.44 -10.06 -8.64
N GLU A 7 -6.93 -11.26 -8.37
CA GLU A 7 -7.65 -12.52 -8.63
C GLU A 7 -8.81 -12.75 -7.65
N ASN A 8 -8.80 -12.08 -6.50
CA ASN A 8 -9.85 -12.17 -5.50
C ASN A 8 -10.08 -10.83 -4.79
N THR A 9 -11.29 -10.68 -4.25
CA THR A 9 -11.77 -9.45 -3.61
C THR A 9 -11.10 -9.18 -2.26
N ALA A 10 -10.67 -10.22 -1.53
CA ALA A 10 -9.94 -10.06 -0.27
C ALA A 10 -8.59 -9.36 -0.47
N THR A 11 -7.87 -9.77 -1.52
CA THR A 11 -6.58 -9.20 -1.91
C THR A 11 -6.75 -7.77 -2.41
N GLU A 12 -7.77 -7.50 -3.22
CA GLU A 12 -8.11 -6.14 -3.66
C GLU A 12 -8.46 -5.24 -2.46
N PHE A 13 -9.31 -5.72 -1.55
CA PHE A 13 -9.70 -4.99 -0.36
C PHE A 13 -8.49 -4.67 0.53
N PHE A 14 -7.61 -5.65 0.76
CA PHE A 14 -6.38 -5.46 1.51
C PHE A 14 -5.45 -4.43 0.85
N TYR A 15 -5.29 -4.52 -0.47
CA TYR A 15 -4.50 -3.55 -1.25
C TYR A 15 -5.06 -2.13 -1.13
N VAL A 16 -6.39 -1.96 -1.23
CA VAL A 16 -7.04 -0.64 -1.08
C VAL A 16 -6.79 -0.05 0.31
N LEU A 17 -6.87 -0.86 1.37
CA LEU A 17 -6.50 -0.41 2.72
C LEU A 17 -5.03 -0.01 2.81
N SER A 18 -4.14 -0.78 2.18
CA SER A 18 -2.70 -0.51 2.14
C SER A 18 -2.40 0.81 1.43
N MET A 19 -3.07 1.07 0.30
CA MET A 19 -2.94 2.32 -0.44
C MET A 19 -3.43 3.53 0.35
N LYS A 20 -4.50 3.41 1.15
CA LYS A 20 -4.97 4.51 2.00
C LYS A 20 -3.90 4.94 3.00
N ILE A 21 -3.31 3.99 3.71
CA ILE A 21 -2.24 4.27 4.69
C ILE A 21 -0.99 4.82 3.99
N TYR A 22 -0.62 4.25 2.84
CA TYR A 22 0.50 4.74 2.03
C TYR A 22 0.30 6.22 1.63
N VAL A 23 -0.86 6.56 1.07
CA VAL A 23 -1.15 7.94 0.64
C VAL A 23 -1.17 8.90 1.83
N GLU A 24 -1.78 8.50 2.96
CA GLU A 24 -1.79 9.31 4.19
C GLU A 24 -0.36 9.59 4.68
N ALA A 25 0.48 8.56 4.80
CA ALA A 25 1.84 8.70 5.28
C ALA A 25 2.73 9.57 4.38
N VAL A 26 2.51 9.51 3.07
CA VAL A 26 3.23 10.34 2.10
C VAL A 26 2.73 11.79 2.10
N SER A 27 1.42 11.98 2.28
CA SER A 27 0.78 13.31 2.26
C SER A 27 0.99 14.11 3.55
N ASP A 28 1.25 13.44 4.68
CA ASP A 28 1.45 14.07 6.00
C ASP A 28 2.89 14.57 6.23
N THR A 29 3.72 14.61 5.19
CA THR A 29 5.10 15.08 5.30
C THR A 29 5.20 16.57 4.95
N GLU A 30 5.69 17.40 5.88
CA GLU A 30 6.14 18.78 5.60
C GLU A 30 7.51 18.81 4.90
N GLU A 31 8.01 17.66 4.44
CA GLU A 31 9.36 17.53 3.88
C GLU A 31 9.43 18.20 2.50
N SER A 32 10.59 18.81 2.21
CA SER A 32 10.87 19.31 0.87
C SER A 32 10.80 18.15 -0.14
N TYR A 33 10.26 18.44 -1.32
CA TYR A 33 10.08 17.46 -2.40
C TYR A 33 11.33 16.61 -2.72
N SER A 34 12.53 17.19 -2.66
CA SER A 34 13.79 16.46 -2.90
C SER A 34 14.08 15.40 -1.83
N VAL A 35 13.82 15.69 -0.56
CA VAL A 35 14.01 14.75 0.56
C VAL A 35 13.00 13.61 0.47
N PHE A 36 11.77 13.93 0.05
CA PHE A 36 10.77 12.92 -0.26
C PHE A 36 11.25 11.99 -1.38
N CYS A 37 11.69 12.52 -2.53
CA CYS A 37 12.21 11.70 -3.64
C CYS A 37 13.39 10.81 -3.21
N ASP A 38 14.36 11.33 -2.44
CA ASP A 38 15.52 10.56 -1.98
C ASP A 38 15.12 9.34 -1.11
N ARG A 39 14.14 9.51 -0.22
CA ARG A 39 13.61 8.40 0.59
C ARG A 39 12.74 7.46 -0.22
N ALA A 40 11.92 8.00 -1.10
CA ALA A 40 11.02 7.24 -1.95
C ALA A 40 11.81 6.34 -2.93
N MET A 41 12.93 6.80 -3.48
CA MET A 41 13.83 5.98 -4.30
C MET A 41 14.63 4.93 -3.52
N ASN A 42 14.65 4.99 -2.18
CA ASN A 42 15.39 4.04 -1.35
C ASN A 42 14.62 2.71 -1.23
N ILE A 43 14.93 1.76 -2.10
CA ILE A 43 14.25 0.46 -2.17
C ILE A 43 14.22 -0.29 -0.82
N PRO A 44 15.35 -0.42 -0.07
CA PRO A 44 15.30 -1.04 1.27
C PRO A 44 14.36 -0.35 2.25
N PHE A 45 14.34 1.00 2.24
CA PHE A 45 13.41 1.77 3.08
C PHE A 45 11.95 1.48 2.68
N MET A 46 11.64 1.54 1.38
CA MET A 46 10.29 1.27 0.88
C MET A 46 9.84 -0.17 1.12
N ASP A 47 10.75 -1.14 1.06
CA ASP A 47 10.43 -2.54 1.38
C ASP A 47 10.04 -2.73 2.84
N ALA A 48 10.80 -2.12 3.75
CA ALA A 48 10.48 -2.11 5.17
C ALA A 48 9.15 -1.40 5.42
N PHE A 49 8.96 -0.22 4.81
CA PHE A 49 7.74 0.57 4.95
C PHE A 49 6.48 -0.18 4.48
N PHE A 50 6.50 -0.82 3.30
CA PHE A 50 5.36 -1.63 2.87
C PHE A 50 5.13 -2.86 3.75
N SER A 51 6.19 -3.45 4.30
CA SER A 51 6.06 -4.56 5.24
C SER A 51 5.39 -4.12 6.54
N GLU A 52 5.66 -2.89 7.01
CA GLU A 52 4.98 -2.29 8.16
C GLU A 52 3.51 -2.01 7.90
N ILE A 53 3.17 -1.43 6.73
CA ILE A 53 1.77 -1.20 6.33
C ILE A 53 0.99 -2.51 6.30
N ILE A 54 1.55 -3.55 5.67
CA ILE A 54 0.93 -4.87 5.61
C ILE A 54 0.72 -5.42 7.03
N SER A 55 1.74 -5.36 7.88
CA SER A 55 1.66 -5.85 9.26
C SER A 55 0.61 -5.12 10.09
N LEU A 56 0.46 -3.81 9.89
CA LEU A 56 -0.53 -2.98 10.58
C LEU A 56 -1.96 -3.37 10.16
N ILE A 57 -2.20 -3.54 8.86
CA ILE A 57 -3.52 -3.91 8.35
C ILE A 57 -3.86 -5.35 8.74
N GLU A 58 -2.90 -6.27 8.64
CA GLU A 58 -3.09 -7.67 9.02
C GLU A 58 -3.63 -7.79 10.45
N LYS A 59 -2.99 -7.10 11.40
CA LYS A 59 -3.41 -7.07 12.82
C LYS A 59 -4.82 -6.49 13.03
N ASN A 60 -5.25 -5.60 12.14
CA ASN A 60 -6.52 -4.87 12.25
C ASN A 60 -7.55 -5.31 11.20
N PHE A 61 -7.29 -6.38 10.44
CA PHE A 61 -8.06 -6.69 9.24
C PHE A 61 -9.54 -6.93 9.57
N ASN A 62 -9.81 -7.71 10.62
CA ASN A 62 -11.17 -7.98 11.08
C ASN A 62 -11.92 -6.70 11.52
N HIS A 63 -11.20 -5.69 12.02
CA HIS A 63 -11.81 -4.40 12.33
C HIS A 63 -12.21 -3.67 11.04
N TYR A 64 -11.33 -3.65 10.04
CA TYR A 64 -11.63 -3.02 8.75
C TYR A 64 -12.77 -3.71 8.00
N VAL A 65 -12.78 -5.04 7.95
CA VAL A 65 -13.86 -5.83 7.33
C VAL A 65 -15.22 -5.45 7.93
N LYS A 66 -15.32 -5.42 9.27
CA LYS A 66 -16.54 -4.99 9.97
C LYS A 66 -16.89 -3.54 9.69
N ARG A 67 -15.91 -2.63 9.75
CA ARG A 67 -16.09 -1.20 9.54
C ARG A 67 -16.64 -0.88 8.15
N TYR A 68 -16.20 -1.61 7.13
CA TYR A 68 -16.60 -1.40 5.74
C TYR A 68 -17.73 -2.33 5.28
N GLY A 69 -18.28 -3.17 6.17
CA GLY A 69 -19.36 -4.09 5.83
C GLY A 69 -18.98 -5.13 4.77
N ALA A 70 -17.70 -5.52 4.72
CA ALA A 70 -17.19 -6.53 3.80
C ALA A 70 -17.33 -7.95 4.41
N ASP A 71 -17.20 -8.99 3.58
CA ASP A 71 -17.18 -10.40 4.01
C ASP A 71 -15.84 -11.10 3.68
N GLU A 72 -14.78 -10.29 3.58
CA GLU A 72 -13.45 -10.77 3.22
C GLU A 72 -12.76 -11.48 4.39
N LYS A 73 -11.97 -12.51 4.07
CA LYS A 73 -11.18 -13.26 5.06
C LYS A 73 -9.70 -13.03 4.83
N LEU A 74 -8.98 -12.82 5.93
CA LEU A 74 -7.53 -12.61 5.88
C LEU A 74 -6.78 -13.80 5.23
N ALA A 75 -7.31 -15.02 5.40
CA ALA A 75 -6.72 -16.23 4.84
C ALA A 75 -6.76 -16.27 3.29
N ASP A 76 -7.62 -15.48 2.67
CA ASP A 76 -7.78 -15.43 1.20
C ASP A 76 -6.90 -14.35 0.55
N VAL A 77 -6.16 -13.58 1.37
CA VAL A 77 -5.30 -12.49 0.91
C VAL A 77 -3.97 -13.03 0.37
N ASP A 78 -3.65 -12.69 -0.88
CA ASP A 78 -2.30 -12.88 -1.43
C ASP A 78 -1.40 -11.67 -1.06
N PHE A 79 -0.70 -11.78 0.07
CA PHE A 79 0.21 -10.74 0.54
C PHE A 79 1.36 -10.44 -0.43
N LYS A 80 1.80 -11.44 -1.22
CA LYS A 80 2.86 -11.24 -2.21
C LYS A 80 2.34 -10.39 -3.37
N ALA A 81 1.12 -10.64 -3.83
CA ALA A 81 0.46 -9.81 -4.83
C ALA A 81 0.24 -8.38 -4.33
N VAL A 82 -0.20 -8.20 -3.07
CA VAL A 82 -0.35 -6.87 -2.45
C VAL A 82 0.99 -6.12 -2.43
N LYS A 83 2.06 -6.74 -1.92
CA LYS A 83 3.37 -6.09 -1.80
C LYS A 83 3.93 -5.71 -3.18
N ARG A 84 3.82 -6.59 -4.18
CA ARG A 84 4.21 -6.29 -5.56
C ARG A 84 3.40 -5.10 -6.12
N ALA A 85 2.08 -5.11 -5.89
CA ALA A 85 1.21 -4.03 -6.36
C ALA A 85 1.55 -2.68 -5.71
N LEU A 86 1.89 -2.65 -4.41
CA LEU A 86 2.35 -1.44 -3.73
C LEU A 86 3.62 -0.86 -4.38
N PHE A 87 4.62 -1.72 -4.63
CA PHE A 87 5.87 -1.30 -5.28
C PHE A 87 5.68 -0.76 -6.69
N GLU A 88 4.89 -1.46 -7.51
CA GLU A 88 4.58 -1.02 -8.87
C GLU A 88 3.87 0.34 -8.85
N THR A 89 2.89 0.54 -7.95
CA THR A 89 2.18 1.84 -7.86
C THR A 89 3.09 2.95 -7.33
N HIS A 90 3.99 2.62 -6.42
CA HIS A 90 5.01 3.56 -5.97
C HIS A 90 5.97 3.95 -7.09
N THR A 91 6.42 2.98 -7.90
CA THR A 91 7.30 3.23 -9.05
C THR A 91 6.60 4.11 -10.09
N GLU A 92 5.35 3.81 -10.43
CA GLU A 92 4.53 4.65 -11.31
C GLU A 92 4.39 6.08 -10.75
N ALA A 93 4.26 6.23 -9.43
CA ALA A 93 4.18 7.55 -8.79
C ALA A 93 5.51 8.31 -8.87
N LEU A 94 6.66 7.65 -8.70
CA LEU A 94 7.97 8.27 -8.88
C LEU A 94 8.12 8.80 -10.31
N GLU A 95 7.84 7.95 -11.31
CA GLU A 95 7.92 8.31 -12.73
C GLU A 95 7.07 9.53 -13.10
N ILE A 96 5.85 9.63 -12.57
CA ILE A 96 4.93 10.75 -12.84
C ILE A 96 5.45 12.06 -12.24
N ASN A 97 6.06 11.99 -11.06
CA ASN A 97 6.50 13.19 -10.37
C ASN A 97 7.95 13.59 -10.73
N GLU A 98 8.62 12.85 -11.62
CA GLU A 98 10.03 13.09 -11.98
C GLU A 98 10.97 13.05 -10.77
N CYS A 99 10.63 12.20 -9.79
CA CYS A 99 11.65 11.55 -8.98
C CYS A 99 12.33 10.48 -9.88
#